data_AF-A0A440WPB3-F1
#
_entry.id   AF-A0A440WPB3-F1
#
_cell.length_a   1.000
_cell.length_b   1.000
_cell.length_c   1.000
_cell.angle_alpha   90.00
_cell.angle_beta   90.00
_cell.angle_gamma   90.00
#
_symmetry.space_group_name_H-M   'P 1'
#
loop_
_entity.id
_entity.type
_entity.pdbx_description
1 polymer ?
#
loop_
_entity_poly.entity_id
_entity_poly.type
_entity_poly.pdbx_seq_one_letter_code
_entity_poly.pdbx_strand_id
1 'polypeptide(L)'
;MDLISPEDYSSLPIDLTERFVAFEEICRRNLNRLITRETPEHFDQMIRLEYMTLVAAAAEECGVEGFRSPWQMDRPYDAFDNFLLQATGVSTRFRLRSVSGRDGYSVRLANKTRGRIEQQIAKLRDIIVNSELPERQRKGLLDKLNDLSVELSQPRVQYAKVMAVLAVVCATLGGTTSFLAEAPSAVATITSLLGADKIAEDAETERLGPPPTPKALPPKPRALPAPDFGLPPQQKGRRELDDEIPF
;
A
#
# COMPACT_ATOMS: atom_id res chain seq x y z
N MET A 1 -1.54 2.06 -25.82
CA MET A 1 -2.73 1.45 -25.20
C MET A 1 -2.17 0.88 -23.92
N ASP A 2 -2.37 1.59 -22.83
CA ASP A 2 -1.41 1.53 -21.73
C ASP A 2 -2.11 0.99 -20.49
N LEU A 3 -1.42 0.15 -19.72
CA LEU A 3 -1.93 -0.36 -18.44
C LEU A 3 -2.08 0.74 -17.38
N ILE A 4 -1.43 1.88 -17.59
CA ILE A 4 -1.53 3.05 -16.75
C ILE A 4 -1.38 4.31 -17.61
N SER A 5 -2.24 5.31 -17.38
CA SER A 5 -2.16 6.59 -18.07
C SER A 5 -1.29 7.59 -17.31
N PRO A 6 -0.75 8.64 -17.97
CA PRO A 6 -0.06 9.74 -17.29
C PRO A 6 -0.91 10.39 -16.18
N GLU A 7 -2.23 10.43 -16.35
CA GLU A 7 -3.20 10.94 -15.37
C GLU A 7 -3.21 10.09 -14.10
N ASP A 8 -3.17 8.77 -14.24
CA ASP A 8 -3.18 7.84 -13.12
C ASP A 8 -1.97 8.06 -12.20
N TYR A 9 -0.79 8.35 -12.77
CA TYR A 9 0.42 8.66 -11.98
C TYR A 9 0.23 9.87 -11.05
N SER A 10 -0.51 10.89 -11.49
CA SER A 10 -0.76 12.09 -10.69
C SER A 10 -1.72 11.85 -9.51
N SER A 11 -2.53 10.79 -9.59
CA SER A 11 -3.48 10.39 -8.55
C SER A 11 -2.89 9.48 -7.47
N LEU A 12 -1.65 9.00 -7.66
CA LEU A 12 -1.06 8.02 -6.76
C LEU A 12 -0.76 8.60 -5.37
N PRO A 13 -0.92 7.78 -4.31
CA PRO A 13 -0.54 8.16 -2.95
C PRO A 13 0.93 8.57 -2.81
N ILE A 14 1.20 9.42 -1.81
CA ILE A 14 2.55 9.89 -1.52
C ILE A 14 3.36 8.82 -0.78
N ASP A 15 2.74 8.12 0.17
CA ASP A 15 3.37 7.00 0.88
C ASP A 15 3.79 5.90 -0.10
N LEU A 16 5.05 5.45 -0.04
CA LEU A 16 5.60 4.49 -1.02
C LEU A 16 4.87 3.14 -1.00
N THR A 17 4.41 2.73 0.18
CA THR A 17 3.70 1.47 0.36
C THR A 17 2.29 1.56 -0.24
N GLU A 18 1.54 2.61 0.09
CA GLU A 18 0.21 2.88 -0.51
C GLU A 18 0.31 3.18 -2.01
N ARG A 19 1.39 3.84 -2.45
CA ARG A 19 1.68 4.13 -3.86
C ARG A 19 1.82 2.87 -4.69
N PHE A 20 2.64 1.93 -4.24
CA PHE A 20 2.80 0.64 -4.90
C PHE A 20 1.46 -0.09 -5.00
N VAL A 21 0.70 -0.14 -3.90
CA VAL A 21 -0.61 -0.81 -3.85
C VAL A 21 -1.60 -0.19 -4.84
N ALA A 22 -1.68 1.15 -4.89
CA ALA A 22 -2.58 1.85 -5.79
C ALA A 22 -2.17 1.66 -7.26
N PHE A 23 -0.87 1.75 -7.55
CA PHE A 23 -0.31 1.52 -8.89
C PHE A 23 -0.62 0.10 -9.39
N GLU A 24 -0.33 -0.90 -8.56
CA GLU A 24 -0.55 -2.31 -8.87
C GLU A 24 -2.04 -2.59 -9.13
N GLU A 25 -2.93 -1.99 -8.33
CA GLU A 25 -4.37 -2.13 -8.51
C GLU A 25 -4.88 -1.52 -9.83
N ILE A 26 -4.37 -0.36 -10.21
CA ILE A 26 -4.71 0.29 -11.50
C ILE A 26 -4.27 -0.60 -12.67
N CYS A 27 -3.00 -1.02 -12.66
CA CYS A 27 -2.44 -1.89 -13.69
C CYS A 27 -3.21 -3.22 -13.78
N ARG A 28 -3.54 -3.85 -12.64
CA ARG A 28 -4.31 -5.10 -12.60
C ARG A 28 -5.72 -4.93 -13.14
N ARG A 29 -6.39 -3.84 -12.78
CA ARG A 29 -7.75 -3.54 -13.25
C ARG A 29 -7.76 -3.36 -14.76
N ASN A 30 -6.78 -2.64 -15.30
CA ASN A 30 -6.64 -2.42 -16.73
C ASN A 30 -6.25 -3.69 -17.49
N LEU A 31 -5.34 -4.50 -16.96
CA LEU A 31 -5.00 -5.82 -17.48
C LEU A 31 -6.24 -6.70 -17.67
N ASN A 32 -7.06 -6.82 -16.62
CA ASN A 32 -8.30 -7.62 -16.65
C ASN A 32 -9.37 -7.05 -17.58
N ARG A 33 -9.30 -5.76 -17.92
CA ARG A 33 -10.21 -5.10 -18.88
C ARG A 33 -9.75 -5.34 -20.31
N LEU A 34 -8.43 -5.39 -20.55
CA LEU A 34 -7.84 -5.53 -21.87
C LEU A 34 -7.81 -6.99 -22.33
N ILE A 35 -7.57 -7.94 -21.42
CA ILE A 35 -7.61 -9.38 -21.72
C ILE A 35 -9.04 -9.87 -21.66
N THR A 36 -9.57 -10.34 -22.78
CA THR A 36 -10.94 -10.87 -22.89
C THR A 36 -10.92 -12.28 -23.49
N ARG A 37 -12.09 -12.92 -23.64
CA ARG A 37 -12.15 -14.24 -24.31
C ARG A 37 -11.95 -14.15 -25.83
N GLU A 38 -11.99 -12.95 -26.39
CA GLU A 38 -11.96 -12.69 -27.82
C GLU A 38 -10.62 -12.11 -28.29
N THR A 39 -9.71 -11.79 -27.36
CA THR A 39 -8.40 -11.24 -27.70
C THR A 39 -7.45 -12.33 -28.20
N PRO A 40 -6.57 -12.02 -29.18
CA PRO A 40 -5.56 -12.97 -29.64
C PRO A 40 -4.56 -13.31 -28.53
N GLU A 41 -4.10 -14.56 -28.49
CA GLU A 41 -3.15 -15.05 -27.47
C GLU A 41 -1.85 -14.22 -27.41
N HIS A 42 -1.31 -13.82 -28.57
CA HIS A 42 -0.11 -12.99 -28.65
C HIS A 42 -0.33 -11.58 -28.04
N PHE A 43 -1.55 -11.05 -28.16
CA PHE A 43 -1.91 -9.77 -27.58
C PHE A 43 -1.99 -9.90 -26.05
N ASP A 44 -2.67 -10.93 -25.54
CA ASP A 44 -2.75 -11.21 -24.11
C ASP A 44 -1.37 -11.39 -23.49
N GLN A 45 -0.47 -12.11 -24.16
CA GLN A 45 0.90 -12.31 -23.70
C GLN A 45 1.67 -10.98 -23.60
N MET A 46 1.51 -10.10 -24.58
CA MET A 46 2.13 -8.77 -24.58
C MET A 46 1.64 -7.94 -23.39
N ILE A 47 0.33 -7.90 -23.13
CA ILE A 47 -0.23 -7.14 -22.01
C ILE A 47 0.22 -7.72 -20.65
N ARG A 48 0.35 -9.06 -20.53
CA ARG A 48 0.89 -9.70 -19.31
C ARG A 48 2.34 -9.31 -19.05
N LEU A 49 3.18 -9.29 -20.10
CA LEU A 49 4.59 -8.87 -20.00
C LEU A 49 4.71 -7.39 -19.63
N GLU A 50 3.88 -6.53 -20.22
CA GLU A 50 3.80 -5.11 -19.87
C GLU A 50 3.45 -4.94 -18.39
N TYR A 51 2.43 -5.65 -17.90
CA TYR A 51 2.02 -5.62 -16.49
C TYR A 51 3.18 -6.02 -15.56
N MET A 52 3.85 -7.13 -15.86
CA MET A 52 4.98 -7.60 -15.04
C MET A 52 6.13 -6.60 -15.02
N THR A 53 6.43 -5.99 -16.17
CA THR A 53 7.49 -4.99 -16.30
C THR A 53 7.18 -3.75 -15.49
N LEU A 54 5.96 -3.20 -15.64
CA LEU A 54 5.54 -1.98 -14.95
C LEU A 54 5.48 -2.17 -13.44
N VAL A 55 4.90 -3.28 -12.96
CA VAL A 55 4.80 -3.58 -11.52
C VAL A 55 6.18 -3.85 -10.93
N ALA A 56 7.10 -4.49 -11.66
CA ALA A 56 8.47 -4.69 -11.19
C ALA A 56 9.23 -3.36 -11.06
N ALA A 57 9.10 -2.46 -12.04
CA ALA A 57 9.71 -1.13 -11.97
C ALA A 57 9.11 -0.29 -10.82
N ALA A 58 7.79 -0.31 -10.64
CA ALA A 58 7.14 0.37 -9.53
C ALA A 58 7.55 -0.19 -8.16
N ALA A 59 7.76 -1.52 -8.08
CA ALA A 59 8.28 -2.16 -6.89
C ALA A 59 9.69 -1.65 -6.54
N GLU A 60 10.59 -1.58 -7.52
CA GLU A 60 11.95 -1.06 -7.35
C GLU A 60 11.94 0.38 -6.84
N GLU A 61 11.18 1.27 -7.50
CA GLU A 61 11.03 2.68 -7.10
C GLU A 61 10.41 2.86 -5.70
N CYS A 62 9.53 1.94 -5.29
CA CYS A 62 8.91 1.98 -3.96
C CYS A 62 9.72 1.22 -2.89
N GLY A 63 10.90 0.70 -3.21
CA GLY A 63 11.75 -0.05 -2.28
C GLY A 63 11.19 -1.42 -1.88
N VAL A 64 10.39 -2.03 -2.75
CA VAL A 64 9.72 -3.31 -2.52
C VAL A 64 10.56 -4.44 -3.09
N GLU A 65 11.15 -5.24 -2.20
CA GLU A 65 12.00 -6.36 -2.59
C GLU A 65 11.21 -7.55 -3.16
N GLY A 66 11.91 -8.33 -3.99
CA GLY A 66 11.46 -9.65 -4.45
C GLY A 66 10.88 -9.66 -5.85
N PHE A 67 10.55 -8.52 -6.44
CA PHE A 67 10.12 -8.48 -7.85
C PHE A 67 11.34 -8.60 -8.76
N ARG A 68 11.32 -9.59 -9.65
CA ARG A 68 12.31 -9.71 -10.72
C ARG A 68 11.69 -9.25 -12.02
N SER A 69 12.43 -8.43 -12.75
CA SER A 69 12.04 -8.00 -14.09
C SER A 69 11.97 -9.22 -15.03
N PRO A 70 10.97 -9.31 -15.94
CA PRO A 70 10.64 -10.56 -16.64
C PRO A 70 11.59 -11.01 -17.75
N TRP A 71 12.85 -10.57 -17.74
CA TRP A 71 13.81 -10.92 -18.78
C TRP A 71 14.23 -12.40 -18.66
N GLN A 72 14.13 -13.15 -19.77
CA GLN A 72 14.51 -14.57 -19.91
C GLN A 72 13.64 -15.58 -19.14
N MET A 73 12.32 -15.56 -19.35
CA MET A 73 11.43 -16.58 -18.78
C MET A 73 11.21 -17.76 -19.73
N ASP A 74 11.66 -18.94 -19.31
CA ASP A 74 11.46 -20.22 -20.03
C ASP A 74 9.97 -20.63 -20.10
N ARG A 75 9.15 -20.17 -19.15
CA ARG A 75 7.71 -20.45 -19.06
C ARG A 75 6.91 -19.18 -18.72
N PRO A 76 6.47 -18.40 -19.73
CA PRO A 76 5.85 -17.10 -19.50
C PRO A 76 4.50 -17.19 -18.75
N TYR A 77 3.74 -18.26 -18.95
CA TYR A 77 2.46 -18.48 -18.26
C TYR A 77 2.64 -18.73 -16.76
N ASP A 78 3.46 -19.73 -16.41
CA ASP A 78 3.79 -20.04 -15.01
C ASP A 78 4.42 -18.83 -14.31
N ALA A 79 5.28 -18.08 -15.02
CA ALA A 79 5.92 -16.90 -14.49
C ALA A 79 4.93 -15.76 -14.19
N PHE A 80 3.95 -15.54 -15.07
CA PHE A 80 2.90 -14.56 -14.84
C PHE A 80 2.04 -14.91 -13.63
N ASP A 81 1.59 -16.17 -13.50
CA ASP A 81 0.75 -16.58 -12.37
C ASP A 81 1.48 -16.44 -11.03
N ASN A 82 2.75 -16.86 -10.98
CA ASN A 82 3.60 -16.68 -9.79
C ASN A 82 3.80 -15.19 -9.47
N PHE A 83 4.03 -14.36 -10.47
CA PHE A 83 4.18 -12.91 -10.30
C PHE A 83 2.88 -12.27 -9.79
N LEU A 84 1.73 -12.67 -10.30
CA LEU A 84 0.43 -12.17 -9.85
C LEU A 84 0.15 -12.55 -8.39
N LEU A 85 0.46 -13.79 -8.00
CA LEU A 85 0.37 -14.24 -6.61
C LEU A 85 1.30 -13.44 -5.70
N GLN A 86 2.53 -13.20 -6.14
CA GLN A 86 3.50 -12.39 -5.41
C GLN A 86 3.01 -10.95 -5.22
N ALA A 87 2.55 -10.29 -6.29
CA ALA A 87 1.97 -8.95 -6.24
C ALA A 87 0.80 -8.89 -5.25
N THR A 88 -0.10 -9.88 -5.32
CA THR A 88 -1.23 -9.99 -4.39
C THR A 88 -0.77 -10.12 -2.93
N GLY A 89 0.21 -10.97 -2.66
CA GLY A 89 0.74 -11.19 -1.32
C GLY A 89 1.42 -9.95 -0.74
N VAL A 90 2.21 -9.24 -1.55
CA VAL A 90 2.83 -7.96 -1.16
C VAL A 90 1.77 -6.91 -0.87
N SER A 91 0.85 -6.67 -1.82
CA SER A 91 -0.24 -5.70 -1.67
C SER A 91 -1.08 -5.99 -0.41
N THR A 92 -1.35 -7.27 -0.12
CA THR A 92 -2.07 -7.67 1.10
C THR A 92 -1.29 -7.35 2.38
N ARG A 93 0.02 -7.67 2.43
CA ARG A 93 0.87 -7.35 3.59
C ARG A 93 0.92 -5.85 3.85
N PHE A 94 1.02 -5.06 2.79
CA PHE A 94 1.03 -3.60 2.86
C PHE A 94 -0.28 -3.03 3.38
N ARG A 95 -1.42 -3.51 2.88
CA ARG A 95 -2.74 -3.15 3.43
C ARG A 95 -2.86 -3.52 4.91
N LEU A 96 -2.42 -4.72 5.31
CA LEU A 96 -2.44 -5.13 6.72
C LEU A 96 -1.53 -4.25 7.61
N ARG A 97 -0.32 -3.93 7.14
CA ARG A 97 0.60 -3.03 7.85
C ARG A 97 0.03 -1.63 8.01
N SER A 98 -0.68 -1.11 7.01
CA SER A 98 -1.37 0.18 7.11
C SER A 98 -2.48 0.19 8.19
N VAL A 99 -3.04 -0.98 8.51
CA VAL A 99 -4.01 -1.14 9.60
C VAL A 99 -3.30 -1.26 10.96
N SER A 100 -2.17 -1.97 11.03
CA SER A 100 -1.45 -2.24 12.28
C SER A 100 -0.48 -1.14 12.73
N GLY A 101 0.07 -0.34 11.81
CA GLY A 101 1.05 0.73 12.09
C GLY A 101 0.45 2.01 12.69
N ARG A 102 -0.82 1.98 13.12
CA ARG A 102 -1.61 3.16 13.48
C ARG A 102 -1.27 3.77 14.84
N ASP A 103 -0.31 3.27 15.61
CA ASP A 103 -0.14 3.77 16.99
C ASP A 103 0.87 4.92 17.15
N GLY A 104 2.00 4.90 16.44
CA GLY A 104 3.06 5.91 16.64
C GLY A 104 2.86 7.23 15.89
N TYR A 105 2.36 7.18 14.65
CA TYR A 105 2.28 8.31 13.73
C TYR A 105 0.85 8.83 13.50
N SER A 106 -0.08 8.46 14.37
CA SER A 106 -1.43 9.00 14.36
C SER A 106 -1.78 9.64 15.69
N VAL A 107 -2.79 10.51 15.67
CA VAL A 107 -3.27 11.23 16.85
C VAL A 107 -4.79 11.23 16.89
N ARG A 108 -5.35 11.12 18.09
CA ARG A 108 -6.75 11.41 18.37
C ARG A 108 -6.93 12.90 18.58
N LEU A 109 -7.56 13.55 17.62
CA LEU A 109 -7.86 14.96 17.74
C LEU A 109 -9.03 15.21 18.68
N ALA A 110 -8.92 16.22 19.54
CA ALA A 110 -10.05 16.73 20.27
C ALA A 110 -11.08 17.33 19.28
N ASN A 111 -12.38 17.19 19.55
CA ASN A 111 -13.44 17.70 18.66
C ASN A 111 -13.28 19.20 18.33
N LYS A 112 -12.86 20.00 19.32
CA LYS A 112 -12.56 21.42 19.13
C LYS A 112 -11.38 21.64 18.18
N THR A 113 -10.31 20.84 18.32
CA THR A 113 -9.14 20.89 17.43
C THR A 113 -9.52 20.52 16.01
N ARG A 114 -10.30 19.43 15.84
CA ARG A 114 -10.82 18.98 14.54
C ARG A 114 -11.59 20.10 13.82
N GLY A 115 -12.57 20.72 14.49
CA GLY A 115 -13.34 21.81 13.89
C GLY A 115 -12.49 23.03 13.50
N ARG A 116 -11.44 23.34 14.28
CA ARG A 116 -10.50 24.43 13.93
C ARG A 116 -9.66 24.09 12.71
N ILE A 117 -9.23 22.83 12.56
CA ILE A 117 -8.50 22.37 11.38
C ILE A 117 -9.40 22.39 10.14
N GLU A 118 -10.65 21.92 10.25
CA GLU A 118 -11.63 21.98 9.16
C GLU A 118 -11.85 23.42 8.68
N GLN A 119 -11.91 24.39 9.60
CA GLN A 119 -11.97 25.81 9.25
C GLN A 119 -10.74 26.29 8.46
N GLN A 120 -9.52 25.84 8.81
CA GLN A 120 -8.33 26.18 8.04
C GLN A 120 -8.34 25.52 6.66
N ILE A 121 -8.85 24.29 6.53
CA ILE A 121 -9.00 23.61 5.24
C ILE A 121 -10.00 24.35 4.35
N ALA A 122 -11.11 24.86 4.92
CA ALA A 122 -12.06 25.68 4.17
C ALA A 122 -11.38 26.93 3.61
N LYS A 123 -10.56 27.63 4.40
CA LYS A 123 -9.76 28.76 3.91
C LYS A 123 -8.80 28.36 2.79
N LEU A 124 -8.11 27.23 2.91
CA LEU A 124 -7.23 26.73 1.85
C LEU A 124 -8.01 26.43 0.57
N ARG A 125 -9.22 25.86 0.66
CA ARG A 125 -10.11 25.69 -0.49
C ARG A 125 -10.44 27.03 -1.14
N ASP A 126 -10.83 28.03 -0.36
CA ASP A 126 -11.16 29.35 -0.88
C ASP A 126 -9.97 30.00 -1.61
N ILE A 127 -8.76 29.87 -1.05
CA ILE A 127 -7.53 30.36 -1.69
C ILE A 127 -7.29 29.65 -3.02
N ILE A 128 -7.45 28.33 -3.08
CA ILE A 128 -7.26 27.54 -4.31
C ILE A 128 -8.31 27.93 -5.37
N VAL A 129 -9.56 28.09 -4.98
CA VAL A 129 -10.66 28.48 -5.88
C VAL A 129 -10.45 29.89 -6.43
N ASN A 130 -9.87 30.80 -5.65
CA ASN A 130 -9.63 32.18 -6.09
C ASN A 130 -8.24 32.39 -6.73
N SER A 131 -7.42 31.35 -6.81
CA SER A 131 -6.07 31.43 -7.40
C SER A 131 -6.11 31.45 -8.93
N GLU A 132 -5.04 31.97 -9.54
CA GLU A 132 -4.81 31.94 -11.00
C GLU A 132 -4.20 30.60 -11.47
N LEU A 133 -4.50 29.50 -10.78
CA LEU A 133 -3.99 28.19 -11.14
C LEU A 133 -4.70 27.61 -12.39
N PRO A 134 -3.99 26.86 -13.24
CA PRO A 134 -4.59 26.05 -14.29
C PRO A 134 -5.63 25.08 -13.73
N GLU A 135 -6.71 24.85 -14.48
CA GLU A 135 -7.87 24.05 -14.03
C GLU A 135 -7.48 22.65 -13.52
N ARG A 136 -6.53 21.99 -14.19
CA ARG A 136 -6.01 20.68 -13.78
C ARG A 136 -5.35 20.71 -12.40
N GLN A 137 -4.53 21.73 -12.15
CA GLN A 137 -3.82 21.88 -10.86
C GLN A 137 -4.81 22.24 -9.74
N ARG A 138 -5.73 23.17 -10.02
CA ARG A 138 -6.81 23.55 -9.11
C ARG A 138 -7.62 22.33 -8.67
N LYS A 139 -8.10 21.53 -9.63
CA LYS A 139 -8.85 20.30 -9.35
C LYS A 139 -8.03 19.32 -8.50
N GLY A 140 -6.79 19.04 -8.89
CA GLY A 140 -5.93 18.12 -8.15
C GLY A 140 -5.65 18.56 -6.70
N LEU A 141 -5.54 19.86 -6.44
CA LEU A 141 -5.40 20.38 -5.07
C LEU A 141 -6.70 20.25 -4.27
N LEU A 142 -7.85 20.54 -4.89
CA LEU A 142 -9.15 20.37 -4.23
C LEU A 142 -9.42 18.91 -3.89
N ASP A 143 -9.05 17.97 -4.76
CA ASP A 143 -9.13 16.54 -4.50
C ASP A 143 -8.25 16.15 -3.30
N LYS A 144 -7.02 16.66 -3.20
CA LYS A 144 -6.17 16.44 -2.03
C LYS A 144 -6.74 17.02 -0.73
N LEU A 145 -7.41 18.18 -0.79
CA LEU A 145 -8.12 18.73 0.38
C LEU A 145 -9.37 17.92 0.75
N ASN A 146 -10.02 17.27 -0.23
CA ASN A 146 -11.08 16.30 0.03
C ASN A 146 -10.51 15.08 0.77
N ASP A 147 -9.39 14.51 0.30
CA ASP A 147 -8.71 13.39 0.96
C ASP A 147 -8.33 13.74 2.41
N LEU A 148 -7.83 14.96 2.63
CA LEU A 148 -7.52 15.46 3.97
C LEU A 148 -8.77 15.59 4.86
N SER A 149 -9.89 16.03 4.30
CA SER A 149 -11.17 16.11 5.04
C SER A 149 -11.66 14.70 5.43
N VAL A 150 -11.48 13.72 4.55
CA VAL A 150 -11.79 12.31 4.84
C VAL A 150 -10.88 11.77 5.94
N GLU A 151 -9.58 12.05 5.88
CA GLU A 151 -8.62 11.65 6.91
C GLU A 151 -8.99 12.24 8.29
N LEU A 152 -9.40 13.52 8.33
CA LEU A 152 -9.85 14.14 9.59
C LEU A 152 -11.12 13.54 10.16
N SER A 153 -11.98 12.94 9.32
CA SER A 153 -13.18 12.25 9.79
C SER A 153 -12.87 10.94 10.54
N GLN A 154 -11.68 10.37 10.34
CA GLN A 154 -11.30 9.11 10.96
C GLN A 154 -11.17 9.23 12.49
N PRO A 155 -11.32 8.13 13.24
CA PRO A 155 -11.11 8.13 14.70
C PRO A 155 -9.70 8.56 15.12
N ARG A 156 -8.72 8.31 14.26
CA ARG A 156 -7.33 8.75 14.41
C ARG A 156 -6.83 9.31 13.10
N VAL A 157 -6.10 10.41 13.19
CA VAL A 157 -5.60 11.17 12.04
C VAL A 157 -4.12 10.89 11.87
N GLN A 158 -3.70 10.48 10.68
CA GLN A 158 -2.30 10.21 10.38
C GLN A 158 -1.53 11.50 10.07
N TYR A 159 -0.50 11.81 10.87
CA TYR A 159 0.31 13.02 10.70
C TYR A 159 0.96 13.08 9.31
N ALA A 160 1.50 11.95 8.84
CA ALA A 160 2.18 11.87 7.54
C ALA A 160 1.23 12.25 6.39
N LYS A 161 -0.02 11.77 6.41
CA LYS A 161 -1.02 12.10 5.37
C LYS A 161 -1.36 13.57 5.38
N VAL A 162 -1.59 14.15 6.57
CA VAL A 162 -1.85 15.59 6.73
C VAL A 162 -0.68 16.41 6.17
N MET A 163 0.54 16.14 6.62
CA MET A 163 1.72 16.91 6.19
C MET A 163 2.02 16.74 4.70
N ALA A 164 1.80 15.56 4.14
CA ALA A 164 2.01 15.31 2.72
C ALA A 164 1.04 16.14 1.85
N VAL A 165 -0.24 16.23 2.24
CA VAL A 165 -1.20 17.11 1.56
C VAL A 165 -0.80 18.58 1.70
N LEU A 166 -0.46 19.03 2.91
CA LEU A 166 -0.05 20.42 3.15
C LEU A 166 1.22 20.80 2.37
N ALA A 167 2.19 19.89 2.27
CA ALA A 167 3.40 20.09 1.49
C ALA A 167 3.10 20.28 0.00
N VAL A 168 2.19 19.48 -0.57
CA VAL A 168 1.76 19.65 -1.98
C VAL A 168 1.04 20.98 -2.18
N VAL A 169 0.16 21.36 -1.25
CA VAL A 169 -0.53 22.66 -1.28
C VAL A 169 0.48 23.80 -1.26
N CYS A 170 1.46 23.77 -0.35
CA CYS A 170 2.53 24.77 -0.27
C CYS A 170 3.41 24.79 -1.52
N ALA A 171 3.81 23.64 -2.05
CA ALA A 171 4.66 23.57 -3.23
C ALA A 171 3.95 24.11 -4.48
N THR A 172 2.66 23.84 -4.63
CA THR A 172 1.87 24.27 -5.80
C THR A 172 1.50 25.74 -5.70
N LEU A 173 1.13 26.20 -4.50
CA LEU A 173 0.74 27.60 -4.29
C LEU A 173 1.95 28.52 -4.10
N GLY A 174 3.12 28.02 -3.69
CA GLY A 174 4.32 28.82 -3.38
C GLY A 174 4.82 29.74 -4.48
N GLY A 175 4.44 29.49 -5.74
CA GLY A 175 4.71 30.37 -6.89
C GLY A 175 3.63 31.41 -7.20
N THR A 176 2.51 31.44 -6.47
CA THR A 176 1.35 32.30 -6.72
C THR A 176 1.25 33.44 -5.70
N THR A 177 0.82 34.63 -6.12
CA THR A 177 0.63 35.79 -5.24
C THR A 177 -0.45 35.55 -4.18
N SER A 178 -1.47 34.74 -4.50
CA SER A 178 -2.52 34.29 -3.58
C SER A 178 -2.01 33.49 -2.38
N PHE A 179 -0.84 32.85 -2.49
CA PHE A 179 -0.25 32.11 -1.38
C PHE A 179 0.29 33.03 -0.29
N LEU A 180 0.86 34.18 -0.63
CA LEU A 180 1.64 34.98 0.31
C LEU A 180 0.79 35.65 1.41
N ALA A 181 -0.53 35.69 1.28
CA ALA A 181 -1.40 36.34 2.25
C ALA A 181 -1.84 35.41 3.39
N GLU A 182 -2.43 34.25 3.07
CA GLU A 182 -3.17 33.46 4.08
C GLU A 182 -2.84 31.96 4.10
N ALA A 183 -2.29 31.39 3.03
CA ALA A 183 -2.04 29.96 2.96
C ALA A 183 -0.95 29.48 3.97
N PRO A 184 0.19 30.18 4.15
CA PRO A 184 1.20 29.82 5.15
C PRO A 184 0.64 29.81 6.58
N SER A 185 -0.23 30.77 6.92
CA SER A 185 -0.80 30.86 8.27
C SER A 185 -1.80 29.75 8.55
N ALA A 186 -2.63 29.39 7.56
CA ALA A 186 -3.53 28.25 7.65
C ALA A 186 -2.75 26.93 7.81
N VAL A 187 -1.71 26.72 7.01
CA VAL A 187 -0.83 25.53 7.10
C VAL A 187 -0.15 25.46 8.47
N ALA A 188 0.48 26.54 8.92
CA ALA A 188 1.13 26.60 10.22
C ALA A 188 0.15 26.32 11.38
N THR A 189 -1.08 26.84 11.28
CA THR A 189 -2.13 26.60 12.28
C THR A 189 -2.52 25.11 12.31
N ILE A 190 -2.70 24.47 11.15
CA ILE A 190 -3.02 23.04 11.08
C ILE A 190 -1.90 22.21 11.72
N THR A 191 -0.65 22.47 11.35
CA THR A 191 0.52 21.75 11.89
C THR A 191 0.65 21.94 13.40
N SER A 192 0.45 23.17 13.90
CA SER A 192 0.50 23.47 15.33
C SER A 192 -0.59 22.75 16.12
N LEU A 193 -1.83 22.75 15.62
CA LEU A 193 -2.96 22.08 16.25
C LEU A 193 -2.76 20.55 16.30
N LEU A 194 -2.25 19.96 15.22
CA LEU A 194 -1.97 18.51 15.20
C LEU A 194 -0.84 18.15 16.18
N GLY A 195 0.21 18.97 16.22
CA GLY A 195 1.34 18.77 17.13
C GLY A 195 0.93 18.88 18.61
N ALA A 196 0.07 19.84 18.95
CA ALA A 196 -0.43 20.02 20.31
C ALA A 196 -1.21 18.79 20.81
N ASP A 197 -2.14 18.27 20.01
CA ASP A 197 -2.92 17.08 20.38
C ASP A 197 -2.01 15.83 20.46
N LYS A 198 -0.99 15.72 19.61
CA LYS A 198 -0.04 14.60 19.65
C LYS A 198 0.81 14.62 20.92
N ILE A 199 1.35 15.78 21.29
CA ILE A 199 2.10 15.95 22.55
C ILE A 199 1.22 15.60 23.75
N ALA A 200 -0.05 16.03 23.74
CA ALA A 200 -0.98 15.72 24.82
C ALA A 200 -1.31 14.22 24.91
N GLU A 201 -1.52 13.55 23.78
CA GLU A 201 -1.77 12.11 23.73
C GLU A 201 -0.54 11.29 24.15
N ASP A 202 0.65 11.71 23.72
CA ASP A 202 1.92 11.05 24.11
C ASP A 202 2.17 11.19 25.61
N ALA A 203 1.95 12.37 26.18
CA ALA A 203 2.05 12.60 27.63
C ALA A 203 1.04 11.75 28.42
N GLU A 204 -0.19 11.58 27.91
CA GLU A 204 -1.19 10.71 28.53
C GLU A 204 -0.78 9.22 28.42
N THR A 205 -0.24 8.80 27.27
CA THR A 205 0.24 7.43 27.05
C THR A 205 1.44 7.11 27.96
N GLU A 206 2.36 8.05 28.12
CA GLU A 206 3.48 7.94 29.06
C GLU A 206 3.00 7.80 30.51
N ARG A 207 1.95 8.55 30.89
CA ARG A 207 1.34 8.45 32.22
C ARG A 207 0.65 7.11 32.48
N LEU A 208 0.00 6.53 31.47
CA LEU A 208 -0.76 5.28 31.59
C LEU A 208 0.14 4.02 31.53
N GLY A 209 1.36 4.14 31.02
CA GLY A 209 2.27 3.03 30.82
C GLY A 209 1.89 2.12 29.64
N PRO A 210 2.79 1.22 29.18
CA PRO A 210 2.51 0.36 28.05
C PRO A 210 1.35 -0.61 28.35
N PRO A 211 0.44 -0.85 27.39
CA PRO A 211 -0.61 -1.85 27.56
C PRO A 211 0.01 -3.23 27.85
N PRO A 212 -0.66 -4.07 28.67
CA PRO A 212 -0.14 -5.39 29.00
C PRO A 212 0.13 -6.16 27.72
N THR A 213 1.36 -6.66 27.56
CA THR A 213 1.76 -7.45 26.40
C THR A 213 0.82 -8.65 26.29
N PRO A 214 0.17 -8.87 25.14
CA PRO A 214 -0.67 -10.04 24.95
C PRO A 214 0.18 -11.29 25.21
N LYS A 215 -0.27 -12.14 26.14
CA LYS A 215 0.42 -13.40 26.46
C LYS A 215 0.68 -14.13 25.14
N ALA A 216 1.95 -14.46 24.89
CA ALA A 216 2.35 -15.22 23.73
C ALA A 216 1.46 -16.47 23.63
N LEU A 217 0.89 -16.71 22.46
CA LEU A 217 0.18 -17.95 22.19
C LEU A 217 1.15 -19.11 22.48
N PRO A 218 0.68 -20.20 23.12
CA PRO A 218 1.52 -21.36 23.34
C PRO A 218 2.09 -21.84 22.00
N PRO A 219 3.35 -22.31 21.98
CA PRO A 219 3.97 -22.81 20.76
C PRO A 219 3.06 -23.85 20.11
N LYS A 220 2.93 -23.80 18.77
CA LYS A 220 2.15 -24.79 18.02
C LYS A 220 2.55 -26.19 18.50
N PRO A 221 1.58 -27.05 18.88
CA PRO A 221 1.87 -28.43 19.24
C PRO A 221 2.74 -29.06 18.16
N ARG A 222 3.81 -29.74 18.58
CA ARG A 222 4.69 -30.49 17.68
C ARG A 222 3.79 -31.41 16.85
N ALA A 223 3.90 -31.33 15.52
CA ALA A 223 3.09 -32.12 14.61
C ALA A 223 3.10 -33.58 15.08
N LEU A 224 1.91 -34.15 15.28
CA LEU A 224 1.78 -35.56 15.60
C LEU A 224 2.49 -36.36 14.49
N PRO A 225 3.23 -37.42 14.83
CA PRO A 225 3.76 -38.33 13.82
C PRO A 225 2.61 -38.75 12.91
N ALA A 226 2.88 -38.82 11.60
CA ALA A 226 1.89 -39.27 10.63
C ALA A 226 1.29 -40.60 11.12
N PRO A 227 -0.04 -40.79 11.05
CA PRO A 227 -0.64 -42.04 11.43
C PRO A 227 0.00 -43.16 10.61
N ASP A 228 0.51 -44.19 11.28
CA ASP A 228 1.03 -45.40 10.65
C ASP A 228 -0.16 -46.17 10.05
N PHE A 229 -0.58 -45.74 8.87
CA PHE A 229 -1.50 -46.51 8.04
C PHE A 229 -0.66 -47.62 7.43
N GLY A 230 -0.54 -48.73 8.18
CA GLY A 230 0.28 -49.89 7.86
C GLY A 230 0.25 -50.23 6.37
N LEU A 231 1.33 -49.86 5.68
CA LEU A 231 1.62 -50.34 4.34
C LEU A 231 2.14 -51.77 4.46
N PRO A 232 1.69 -52.70 3.60
CA PRO A 232 2.18 -54.08 3.62
C PRO A 232 3.69 -54.12 3.29
N PRO A 233 4.45 -55.07 3.86
CA PRO A 233 5.89 -55.07 3.75
C PRO A 233 6.34 -55.37 2.32
N GLN A 234 6.86 -54.37 1.62
CA GLN A 234 7.68 -54.62 0.45
C GLN A 234 8.99 -55.27 0.89
N GLN A 235 9.13 -56.53 0.47
CA GLN A 235 10.26 -57.41 0.69
C GLN A 235 11.59 -56.71 0.36
N LYS A 236 12.34 -56.46 1.42
CA LYS A 236 13.77 -56.22 1.39
C LYS A 236 14.44 -57.58 1.18
N GLY A 237 14.96 -57.81 -0.02
CA GLY A 237 16.03 -58.79 -0.26
C GLY A 237 15.69 -59.97 -1.16
N ARG A 238 16.32 -60.02 -2.34
CA ARG A 238 16.80 -61.26 -2.96
C ARG A 238 18.13 -60.98 -3.64
N ARG A 239 19.21 -61.07 -2.86
CA ARG A 239 20.52 -61.51 -3.34
C ARG A 239 20.59 -63.01 -3.06
N GLU A 240 20.83 -63.74 -4.14
CA GLU A 240 21.57 -65.00 -4.27
C GLU A 240 21.94 -65.70 -2.95
N LEU A 241 21.41 -66.91 -2.75
CA LEU A 241 22.24 -68.06 -2.37
C LEU A 241 21.63 -69.33 -2.98
N ASP A 242 22.52 -70.02 -3.67
CA ASP A 242 22.44 -71.32 -4.31
C ASP A 242 22.15 -72.45 -3.31
N ASP A 243 21.96 -73.64 -3.89
CA ASP A 243 22.25 -74.97 -3.35
C ASP A 243 21.11 -75.91 -2.90
N GLU A 244 21.15 -77.07 -3.57
CA GLU A 244 20.63 -78.40 -3.26
C GLU A 244 19.21 -78.80 -3.75
N ILE A 245 19.21 -79.34 -4.97
CA ILE A 245 18.32 -80.40 -5.46
C ILE A 245 18.81 -81.74 -4.87
N PRO A 246 17.93 -82.68 -4.47
CA PRO A 246 17.95 -83.97 -5.17
C PRO A 246 16.58 -84.64 -5.40
N PHE A 247 16.40 -85.06 -6.66
CA PHE A 247 15.59 -86.13 -7.28
C PHE A 247 14.09 -86.25 -6.98
#